data_AF-A0A137NWF9-F1
#
_entry.id   AF-A0A137NWF9-F1
#
_cell.length_a   1.000
_cell.length_b   1.000
_cell.length_c   1.000
_cell.angle_alpha   90.00
_cell.angle_beta   90.00
_cell.angle_gamma   90.00
#
_symmetry.space_group_name_H-M   'P 1'
#
loop_
_entity.id
_entity.type
_entity.pdbx_description
1 polymer ?
#
loop_
_entity_poly.entity_id
_entity_poly.type
_entity_poly.pdbx_seq_one_letter_code
_entity_poly.pdbx_strand_id
1 'polypeptide(L)'
;MAARGPITTHILDLETGLPGKGVFCKLVRRKDRDLKNTNVDVESNEWETLNVVQTNDDGRADFLKGIESSPLAFGYYYIEFGVQSYFAQQNRQAFYPKVV
;
A
#
# COMPACT_ATOMS: atom_id res chain seq x y z
N MET A 1 -22.94 6.94 6.32
CA MET A 1 -21.95 6.16 5.55
C MET A 1 -20.59 6.74 5.88
N ALA A 2 -19.61 5.93 6.31
CA ALA A 2 -18.26 6.45 6.52
C ALA A 2 -17.66 6.81 5.15
N ALA A 3 -17.19 8.06 4.99
CA ALA A 3 -16.55 8.49 3.75
C ALA A 3 -15.30 7.63 3.50
N ARG A 4 -15.09 7.20 2.25
CA ARG A 4 -13.85 6.53 1.85
C ARG A 4 -12.68 7.51 1.94
N GLY A 5 -11.53 7.03 2.38
CA GLY A 5 -10.29 7.79 2.38
C GLY A 5 -9.81 8.11 0.96
N PRO A 6 -8.92 9.11 0.80
CA PRO A 6 -8.46 9.57 -0.51
C PRO A 6 -7.48 8.61 -1.21
N ILE A 7 -6.90 7.65 -0.50
CA ILE A 7 -6.04 6.59 -1.07
C ILE A 7 -6.62 5.23 -0.68
N THR A 8 -7.04 4.47 -1.67
CA THR A 8 -7.58 3.11 -1.52
C THR A 8 -6.95 2.17 -2.54
N THR A 9 -6.92 0.88 -2.24
CA THR A 9 -6.50 -0.16 -3.19
C THR A 9 -7.50 -1.30 -3.27
N HIS A 10 -7.38 -2.10 -4.32
CA HIS A 10 -8.12 -3.35 -4.52
C HIS A 10 -7.18 -4.35 -5.20
N ILE A 11 -6.94 -5.47 -4.52
CA ILE A 11 -5.99 -6.51 -4.94
C ILE A 11 -6.78 -7.74 -5.37
N LEU A 12 -6.39 -8.31 -6.51
CA LEU A 12 -6.96 -9.53 -7.06
C LEU A 12 -5.85 -10.56 -7.25
N ASP A 13 -6.08 -11.79 -6.79
CA ASP A 13 -5.21 -12.93 -7.09
C ASP A 13 -5.70 -13.60 -8.38
N LEU A 14 -4.97 -13.36 -9.46
CA LEU A 14 -5.35 -13.84 -10.80
C LEU A 14 -5.17 -15.35 -10.97
N GLU A 15 -4.36 -16.03 -10.15
CA GLU A 15 -4.20 -17.48 -10.25
C GLU A 15 -5.42 -18.22 -9.68
N THR A 16 -6.06 -17.66 -8.65
CA THR A 16 -7.27 -18.23 -8.05
C THR A 16 -8.57 -17.59 -8.56
N GLY A 17 -8.46 -16.41 -9.19
CA GLY A 17 -9.62 -15.60 -9.57
C GLY A 17 -10.36 -14.97 -8.38
N LEU A 18 -9.75 -14.98 -7.18
CA LEU A 18 -10.35 -14.50 -5.94
C LEU A 18 -9.72 -13.17 -5.49
N PRO A 19 -10.44 -12.37 -4.67
CA PRO A 19 -9.86 -11.19 -4.05
C PRO A 19 -8.62 -11.53 -3.23
N GLY A 20 -7.57 -10.72 -3.35
CA GLY A 20 -6.33 -10.86 -2.58
C GLY A 20 -6.55 -10.43 -1.14
N LYS A 21 -7.23 -11.28 -0.35
CA LYS A 21 -7.55 -11.07 1.06
C LYS A 21 -6.30 -11.16 1.95
N GLY A 22 -6.21 -10.29 2.96
CA GLY A 22 -5.16 -10.35 3.98
C GLY A 22 -3.76 -9.93 3.52
N VAL A 23 -3.64 -9.29 2.35
CA VAL A 23 -2.38 -8.75 1.83
C VAL A 23 -1.97 -7.55 2.66
N PHE A 24 -0.77 -7.59 3.23
CA PHE A 24 -0.19 -6.44 3.91
C PHE A 24 0.14 -5.34 2.89
N CYS A 25 -0.35 -4.13 3.15
CA CYS A 25 -0.13 -2.96 2.33
C CYS A 25 0.40 -1.82 3.21
N LYS A 26 1.46 -1.15 2.76
CA LYS A 26 2.08 -0.04 3.49
C LYS A 26 2.08 1.21 2.62
N LEU A 27 1.41 2.27 3.07
CA LEU A 27 1.46 3.57 2.43
C LEU A 27 2.66 4.34 2.96
N VAL A 28 3.49 4.82 2.04
CA VAL A 28 4.71 5.56 2.34
C VAL A 28 4.68 6.89 1.60
N ARG A 29 5.24 7.92 2.23
CA ARG A 29 5.36 9.27 1.67
C ARG A 29 6.81 9.73 1.72
N ARG A 30 7.21 10.54 0.75
CA ARG A 30 8.49 11.23 0.80
C ARG A 30 8.47 12.34 1.87
N LYS A 31 9.51 12.43 2.70
CA LYS A 31 9.68 13.47 3.72
C LYS A 31 9.75 14.85 3.08
N ASP A 32 10.56 14.98 2.02
CA ASP A 32 10.56 16.15 1.16
C ASP A 32 9.32 16.19 0.27
N ARG A 33 8.68 17.36 0.22
CA ARG A 33 7.44 17.60 -0.53
C ARG A 33 7.66 18.41 -1.79
N ASP A 34 8.89 18.89 -2.03
CA ASP A 34 9.25 19.54 -3.29
C ASP A 34 9.38 18.47 -4.41
N LEU A 35 8.84 18.76 -5.58
CA LEU A 35 8.95 17.89 -6.75
C LEU A 35 10.25 18.09 -7.54
N LYS A 36 11.14 18.99 -7.10
CA LYS A 36 12.45 19.20 -7.75
C LYS A 36 13.31 17.94 -7.79
N ASN A 37 13.24 17.12 -6.75
CA ASN A 37 13.94 15.85 -6.73
C ASN A 37 13.00 14.76 -7.28
N THR A 38 13.31 14.31 -8.49
CA THR A 38 12.56 13.26 -9.18
C THR A 38 13.15 11.87 -8.99
N ASN A 39 14.19 11.72 -8.16
CA ASN A 39 14.71 10.41 -7.79
C ASN A 39 13.69 9.70 -6.88
N VAL A 40 13.29 8.49 -7.30
CA VAL A 40 12.29 7.65 -6.63
C VAL A 40 12.94 6.40 -6.06
N ASP A 41 14.20 6.48 -5.62
CA ASP A 41 14.85 5.37 -4.91
C ASP A 41 14.11 5.08 -3.60
N VAL A 42 13.25 4.05 -3.65
CA VAL A 42 12.38 3.59 -2.55
C VAL A 42 13.16 3.01 -1.36
N GLU A 43 14.44 2.69 -1.54
CA GLU A 43 15.31 2.19 -0.46
C GLU A 43 16.05 3.33 0.25
N SER A 44 15.89 4.58 -0.20
CA SER A 44 16.50 5.74 0.45
C SER A 44 15.84 6.11 1.78
N ASN A 45 16.58 6.82 2.64
CA ASN A 45 16.07 7.34 3.92
C ASN A 45 15.12 8.55 3.77
N GLU A 46 14.77 8.93 2.54
CA GLU A 46 13.89 10.05 2.20
C GLU A 46 12.41 9.74 2.41
N TRP A 47 12.06 8.51 2.74
CA TRP A 47 10.69 8.04 2.86
C TRP A 47 10.27 7.85 4.33
N GLU A 48 8.99 8.07 4.62
CA GLU A 48 8.35 7.85 5.91
C GLU A 48 7.06 7.04 5.76
N THR A 49 6.85 6.06 6.63
CA THR A 49 5.62 5.25 6.60
C THR A 49 4.45 6.06 7.18
N LEU A 50 3.36 6.17 6.43
CA LEU A 50 2.15 6.84 6.89
C LEU A 50 1.17 5.87 7.54
N ASN A 51 0.95 4.71 6.92
CA ASN A 51 0.05 3.71 7.49
C ASN A 51 0.37 2.30 6.97
N VAL A 52 -0.03 1.28 7.74
CA VAL A 52 0.02 -0.12 7.38
C VAL A 52 -1.36 -0.73 7.59
N VAL A 53 -1.89 -1.37 6.56
CA VAL A 53 -3.22 -1.99 6.57
C VAL A 53 -3.16 -3.37 5.92
N GLN A 54 -4.19 -4.19 6.17
CA GLN A 54 -4.41 -5.43 5.43
C GLN A 54 -5.67 -5.30 4.57
N THR A 55 -5.67 -5.93 3.40
CA THR A 55 -6.87 -6.03 2.58
C THR A 55 -7.94 -6.87 3.27
N ASN A 56 -9.20 -6.45 3.15
CA ASN A 56 -10.35 -7.15 3.68
C ASN A 56 -10.74 -8.37 2.81
N ASP A 57 -11.89 -8.99 3.11
CA ASP A 57 -12.41 -10.16 2.38
C ASP A 57 -12.71 -9.91 0.90
N ASP A 58 -12.93 -8.64 0.52
CA ASP A 58 -13.11 -8.20 -0.87
C ASP A 58 -11.78 -7.70 -1.47
N GLY A 59 -10.64 -8.02 -0.87
CA GLY A 59 -9.32 -7.61 -1.38
C GLY A 59 -9.06 -6.11 -1.32
N ARG A 60 -9.87 -5.33 -0.60
CA ARG A 60 -9.77 -3.86 -0.54
C ARG A 60 -9.09 -3.38 0.73
N ALA A 61 -8.35 -2.29 0.62
CA ALA A 61 -7.84 -1.57 1.77
C ALA A 61 -8.02 -0.05 1.59
N ASP A 62 -8.27 0.63 2.70
CA ASP A 62 -8.35 2.09 2.79
C ASP A 62 -7.30 2.55 3.80
N PHE A 63 -6.28 3.27 3.31
CA PHE A 63 -5.10 3.61 4.10
C PHE A 63 -5.36 4.75 5.08
N LEU A 64 -6.43 5.53 4.91
CA LEU A 64 -6.66 6.76 5.66
C LEU A 64 -8.08 6.85 6.22
N LYS A 65 -8.79 5.71 6.29
CA LYS A 65 -10.14 5.62 6.86
C LYS A 65 -10.16 6.11 8.31
N GLY A 66 -11.01 7.09 8.61
CA GLY A 66 -11.19 7.62 9.97
C GLY A 66 -10.10 8.61 10.43
N ILE A 67 -9.16 8.99 9.55
CA ILE A 67 -8.22 10.08 9.83
C ILE A 67 -8.92 11.39 9.48
N GLU A 68 -9.57 12.02 10.46
CA GLU A 68 -10.42 13.20 10.26
C GLU A 68 -9.68 14.53 10.08
N SER A 69 -8.35 14.60 10.14
CA SER A 69 -7.67 15.91 10.11
C SER A 69 -6.24 15.92 9.55
N SER A 70 -6.11 15.67 8.25
CA SER A 70 -5.25 16.52 7.41
C SER A 70 -5.53 16.22 5.94
N PRO A 71 -5.67 17.24 5.07
CA PRO A 71 -5.66 16.99 3.64
C PRO A 71 -4.38 16.22 3.30
N LEU A 72 -4.52 15.15 2.53
CA LEU A 72 -3.39 14.40 2.00
C LEU A 72 -2.38 15.40 1.42
N ALA A 73 -1.20 15.48 2.03
CA ALA A 73 -0.22 16.49 1.63
C ALA A 73 0.22 16.25 0.19
N PHE A 74 0.44 17.31 -0.57
CA PHE A 74 1.07 17.18 -1.88
C PHE A 74 2.49 16.61 -1.76
N GLY A 75 2.89 15.74 -2.69
CA GLY A 75 4.21 15.12 -2.72
C GLY A 75 4.19 13.73 -3.35
N TYR A 76 5.31 13.02 -3.23
CA TYR A 76 5.45 11.66 -3.71
C TYR A 76 5.00 10.63 -2.67
N TYR A 77 4.31 9.60 -3.17
CA TYR A 77 3.83 8.46 -2.39
C TYR A 77 4.12 7.18 -3.16
N TYR A 78 4.30 6.09 -2.44
CA TYR A 78 4.23 4.75 -3.00
C TYR A 78 3.51 3.82 -2.02
N ILE A 79 3.09 2.66 -2.51
CA ILE A 79 2.45 1.64 -1.71
C ILE A 79 3.27 0.36 -1.84
N GLU A 80 3.78 -0.15 -0.72
CA GLU A 80 4.43 -1.45 -0.69
C GLU A 80 3.40 -2.56 -0.42
N PHE A 81 3.36 -3.55 -1.29
CA PHE A 81 2.53 -4.75 -1.19
C PHE A 81 3.37 -5.95 -0.78
N GLY A 82 3.00 -6.61 0.33
CA GLY A 82 3.66 -7.80 0.85
C GLY A 82 3.28 -9.07 0.08
N VAL A 83 3.86 -9.26 -1.09
CA VAL A 83 3.50 -10.35 -2.02
C VAL A 83 3.99 -11.71 -1.52
N GLN A 84 5.24 -11.81 -1.07
CA GLN A 84 5.77 -13.08 -0.56
C GLN A 84 5.06 -13.56 0.70
N SER A 85 4.74 -12.66 1.64
CA SER A 85 4.00 -13.05 2.84
C SER A 85 2.57 -13.51 2.51
N TYR A 86 1.92 -12.89 1.53
CA TYR A 86 0.61 -13.33 1.03
C TYR A 86 0.65 -14.75 0.44
N PHE A 87 1.59 -15.04 -0.47
CA PHE A 87 1.68 -16.38 -1.07
C PHE A 87 2.17 -17.45 -0.08
N ALA A 88 3.08 -17.09 0.84
CA ALA A 88 3.58 -18.02 1.86
C ALA A 88 2.47 -18.53 2.78
N GLN A 89 1.48 -17.71 3.12
CA GLN A 89 0.29 -18.13 3.88
C GLN A 89 -0.54 -19.22 3.16
N GLN A 90 -0.37 -19.34 1.85
CA GLN A 90 -1.04 -20.32 0.99
C GLN A 90 -0.10 -21.46 0.57
N ASN A 91 1.08 -21.59 1.17
CA ASN A 91 2.13 -22.54 0.79
C ASN A 91 2.57 -22.40 -0.68
N ARG A 92 2.55 -21.17 -1.21
CA ARG A 92 2.97 -20.85 -2.58
C ARG A 92 4.22 -19.97 -2.54
N GLN A 93 5.06 -20.11 -3.56
CA GLN A 93 6.24 -19.27 -3.73
C GLN A 93 5.89 -18.01 -4.51
N ALA A 94 6.52 -16.90 -4.17
CA ALA A 94 6.44 -15.66 -4.90
C ALA A 94 7.77 -15.39 -5.59
N PHE A 95 7.74 -14.97 -6.86
CA PHE A 95 8.93 -14.48 -7.55
C PHE A 95 9.33 -13.09 -7.02
N TYR A 96 8.34 -12.22 -6.78
CA TYR A 96 8.56 -10.90 -6.22
C TYR A 96 8.33 -10.93 -4.69
N PRO A 97 9.33 -10.56 -3.86
CA PRO A 97 9.15 -10.50 -2.41
C PRO A 97 8.12 -9.43 -2.01
N LYS A 98 8.18 -8.28 -2.68
CA LYS A 98 7.29 -7.12 -2.54
C LYS A 98 7.10 -6.43 -3.89
N VAL A 99 6.06 -5.60 -4.00
CA VAL A 99 5.81 -4.70 -5.14
C VAL A 99 5.62 -3.29 -4.58
N VAL A 100 6.20 -2.28 -5.25
CA VAL A 100 6.16 -0.85 -4.88
C VAL A 100 5.83 0.02 -6.07
#